data_AF-A0A947Z637-F1
#
_entry.id   AF-A0A947Z637-F1
#
_cell.length_a   1.000
_cell.length_b   1.000
_cell.length_c   1.000
_cell.angle_alpha   90.00
_cell.angle_beta   90.00
_cell.angle_gamma   90.00
#
_symmetry.space_group_name_H-M   'P 1'
#
loop_
_entity.id
_entity.type
_entity.pdbx_description
1 polymer ?
#
loop_
_entity_poly.entity_id
_entity_poly.type
_entity_poly.pdbx_seq_one_letter_code
_entity_poly.pdbx_strand_id
1 'polypeptide(L)'
;MKNPTLFIFAVIFGGFLCLACDDDSSSTTNNENNNNFTSLTPDNILDACLIRDACEVLNGGYISPCVTAHYDQVEQQHTQPIWNDLYRCVLKTGGVCSEVEKCFGNGILPQSCDPNTQKGYCDGSIRYYCDSFSGTMYAMDCGEAGYECVVGYDGNTACTEAACDDSTFEVACNGTLMRVCDNGYINTTDCGVLGLDCVRGEIEEGVFKLFCMGDGGQCDAETYVPTCDGPNKVTCDQGVVTTIDCTALPGDKMCVPPEDETDIPRCNPAGQECEEGEEYCLDSFVARICIDGYFYDRDCTELGFTRCTGLGVNHDIGAHCTH
;
A
#
# COMPACT_ATOMS: atom_id res chain seq x y z
N MET A 1 -31.06 8.53 -59.23
CA MET A 1 -31.54 7.59 -60.26
C MET A 1 -30.70 6.32 -60.20
N LYS A 2 -31.37 5.18 -60.04
CA LYS A 2 -30.92 3.78 -60.28
C LYS A 2 -29.75 3.21 -59.45
N ASN A 3 -30.13 2.36 -58.49
CA ASN A 3 -29.44 1.10 -58.19
C ASN A 3 -29.39 0.20 -59.44
N PRO A 4 -28.42 -0.72 -59.53
CA PRO A 4 -28.81 -2.12 -59.41
C PRO A 4 -27.82 -3.04 -58.66
N THR A 5 -28.41 -3.84 -57.78
CA THR A 5 -28.28 -5.28 -57.48
C THR A 5 -27.36 -6.17 -58.34
N LEU A 6 -26.57 -7.04 -57.69
CA LEU A 6 -26.15 -8.40 -58.12
C LEU A 6 -25.35 -9.05 -56.97
N PHE A 7 -25.33 -10.35 -56.61
CA PHE A 7 -26.13 -11.57 -56.80
C PHE A 7 -25.65 -12.54 -55.70
N ILE A 8 -26.54 -13.40 -55.20
CA ILE A 8 -26.22 -14.53 -54.29
C ILE A 8 -25.93 -15.78 -55.15
N PHE A 9 -24.91 -16.56 -54.78
CA PHE A 9 -24.86 -18.00 -55.02
C PHE A 9 -24.27 -18.71 -53.80
N ALA A 10 -25.08 -19.60 -53.22
CA ALA A 10 -24.68 -20.67 -52.32
C ALA A 10 -24.52 -21.98 -53.12
N VAL A 11 -24.05 -23.05 -52.42
CA VAL A 11 -24.09 -24.51 -52.73
C VAL A 11 -22.70 -25.12 -53.04
N ILE A 12 -22.21 -26.27 -52.53
CA ILE A 12 -22.61 -27.32 -51.55
C ILE A 12 -21.38 -28.20 -51.21
N PHE A 13 -21.38 -28.79 -50.00
CA PHE A 13 -20.76 -30.04 -49.47
C PHE A 13 -19.61 -30.79 -50.18
N GLY A 14 -18.65 -31.21 -49.34
CA GLY A 14 -17.92 -32.47 -49.47
C GLY A 14 -17.51 -32.98 -48.09
N GLY A 15 -18.16 -34.05 -47.61
CA GLY A 15 -17.95 -34.62 -46.28
C GLY A 15 -16.75 -35.57 -46.18
N PHE A 16 -16.17 -35.64 -44.98
CA PHE A 16 -15.32 -36.74 -44.53
C PHE A 16 -15.65 -37.01 -43.05
N LEU A 17 -16.29 -38.16 -42.81
CA LEU A 17 -16.37 -38.93 -41.55
C LEU A 17 -15.27 -40.00 -41.65
N CYS A 18 -14.54 -40.50 -40.65
CA CYS A 18 -14.49 -40.42 -39.19
C CYS A 18 -13.05 -40.79 -38.81
N LEU A 19 -12.53 -40.27 -37.70
CA LEU A 19 -11.74 -41.07 -36.74
C LEU A 19 -11.63 -40.28 -35.44
N ALA A 20 -12.23 -40.86 -34.41
CA ALA A 20 -12.25 -40.38 -33.05
C ALA A 20 -10.86 -40.53 -32.41
N CYS A 21 -10.41 -39.47 -31.75
CA CYS A 21 -9.73 -39.52 -30.46
C CYS A 21 -10.39 -38.44 -29.61
N ASP A 22 -11.26 -38.86 -28.68
CA ASP A 22 -11.47 -38.13 -27.44
C ASP A 22 -10.14 -38.16 -26.68
N ASP A 23 -9.67 -37.00 -26.22
CA ASP A 23 -9.07 -36.89 -24.89
C ASP A 23 -9.20 -35.44 -24.42
N ASP A 24 -9.78 -35.31 -23.23
CA ASP A 24 -10.08 -34.11 -22.48
C ASP A 24 -8.96 -33.07 -22.52
N SER A 25 -9.20 -31.93 -23.20
CA SER A 25 -8.55 -30.68 -22.79
C SER A 25 -9.48 -29.96 -21.82
N SER A 26 -9.69 -30.56 -20.64
CA SER A 26 -10.00 -29.74 -19.48
C SER A 26 -8.77 -28.87 -19.26
N SER A 27 -8.82 -27.61 -19.70
CA SER A 27 -7.97 -26.59 -19.10
C SER A 27 -8.48 -26.45 -17.66
N THR A 28 -8.01 -27.34 -16.80
CA THR A 28 -7.95 -27.09 -15.38
C THR A 28 -7.01 -25.91 -15.27
N THR A 29 -7.59 -24.70 -15.26
CA THR A 29 -6.95 -23.52 -14.73
C THR A 29 -6.68 -23.88 -13.28
N ASN A 30 -5.52 -24.48 -13.02
CA ASN A 30 -4.98 -24.61 -11.68
C ASN A 30 -4.73 -23.17 -11.24
N ASN A 31 -5.74 -22.60 -10.60
CA ASN A 31 -5.65 -21.40 -9.80
C ASN A 31 -4.90 -21.76 -8.50
N GLU A 32 -3.71 -22.37 -8.67
CA GLU A 32 -2.69 -22.54 -7.64
C GLU A 32 -1.75 -21.34 -7.71
N ASN A 33 -2.29 -20.13 -7.88
CA ASN A 33 -1.65 -18.93 -7.37
C ASN A 33 -1.87 -18.91 -5.84
N ASN A 34 -1.40 -19.96 -5.15
CA ASN A 34 -0.98 -19.82 -3.77
C ASN A 34 0.32 -19.02 -3.83
N ASN A 35 0.17 -17.73 -4.14
CA ASN A 35 1.25 -16.78 -4.22
C ASN A 35 1.85 -16.71 -2.83
N ASN A 36 2.93 -17.47 -2.66
CA ASN A 36 3.79 -17.43 -1.50
C ASN A 36 4.55 -16.10 -1.57
N PHE A 37 3.81 -14.99 -1.48
CA PHE A 37 4.34 -13.64 -1.45
C PHE A 37 5.16 -13.53 -0.18
N THR A 38 6.43 -13.88 -0.31
CA THR A 38 7.38 -13.76 0.78
C THR A 38 7.49 -12.27 1.07
N SER A 39 7.03 -11.85 2.25
CA SER A 39 7.14 -10.46 2.69
C SER A 39 8.57 -9.96 2.45
N LEU A 40 8.71 -8.73 1.97
CA LEU A 40 10.02 -8.10 1.91
C LEU A 40 10.55 -7.93 3.35
N THR A 41 11.87 -8.09 3.50
CA THR A 41 12.55 -7.76 4.75
C THR A 41 12.61 -6.24 4.90
N PRO A 42 12.74 -5.72 6.13
CA PRO A 42 13.00 -4.30 6.37
C PRO A 42 14.15 -3.76 5.52
N ASP A 43 15.24 -4.52 5.41
CA ASP A 43 16.40 -4.12 4.60
C ASP A 43 16.05 -3.92 3.12
N ASN A 44 15.27 -4.84 2.54
CA ASN A 44 14.85 -4.73 1.13
C ASN A 44 13.92 -3.53 0.90
N ILE A 45 13.07 -3.20 1.88
CA ILE A 45 12.18 -2.04 1.79
C ILE A 45 13.00 -0.74 1.84
N LEU A 46 13.96 -0.66 2.76
CA LEU A 46 14.89 0.47 2.86
C LEU A 46 15.67 0.66 1.56
N ASP A 47 16.24 -0.41 1.01
CA ASP A 47 17.02 -0.37 -0.23
C ASP A 47 16.13 0.08 -1.42
N ALA A 48 14.89 -0.41 -1.50
CA ALA A 48 13.94 0.01 -2.53
C ALA A 48 13.57 1.49 -2.38
N CYS A 49 13.34 1.98 -1.16
CA CYS A 49 13.08 3.38 -0.88
C CYS A 49 14.25 4.29 -1.27
N LEU A 50 15.48 3.89 -0.95
CA LEU A 50 16.70 4.61 -1.34
C LEU A 50 16.88 4.68 -2.86
N ILE A 51 16.70 3.56 -3.57
CA ILE A 51 16.79 3.52 -5.03
C ILE A 51 15.70 4.41 -5.66
N ARG A 52 14.47 4.34 -5.13
CA ARG A 52 13.33 5.12 -5.61
C ARG A 52 13.57 6.61 -5.48
N ASP A 53 14.02 7.04 -4.30
CA ASP A 53 14.34 8.44 -3.99
C ASP A 53 15.49 8.97 -4.85
N ALA A 54 16.58 8.20 -4.98
CA ALA A 54 17.72 8.52 -5.83
C ALA A 54 17.37 8.71 -7.32
N CYS A 55 16.27 8.10 -7.74
CA CYS A 55 15.73 8.22 -9.10
C CYS A 55 14.56 9.21 -9.22
N GLU A 56 14.32 10.02 -8.18
CA GLU A 56 13.30 11.07 -8.13
C GLU A 56 11.87 10.57 -8.38
N VAL A 57 11.61 9.29 -8.09
CA VAL A 57 10.27 8.69 -8.21
C VAL A 57 9.54 8.83 -6.88
N LEU A 58 8.35 9.43 -6.85
CA LEU A 58 7.59 9.66 -5.62
C LEU A 58 8.45 10.28 -4.51
N ASN A 59 9.17 11.37 -4.85
CA ASN A 59 10.06 12.05 -3.92
C ASN A 59 9.26 12.65 -2.75
N GLY A 60 9.39 12.02 -1.57
CA GLY A 60 8.73 12.44 -0.33
C GLY A 60 9.63 13.30 0.58
N GLY A 61 10.84 13.63 0.14
CA GLY A 61 11.84 14.39 0.88
C GLY A 61 12.66 13.60 1.91
N TYR A 62 12.12 12.51 2.45
CA TYR A 62 12.80 11.66 3.44
C TYR A 62 12.60 10.17 3.13
N ILE A 63 13.56 9.35 3.52
CA ILE A 63 13.50 7.89 3.35
C ILE A 63 12.67 7.22 4.46
N SER A 64 12.73 7.72 5.69
CA SER A 64 12.01 7.13 6.83
C SER A 64 10.49 7.06 6.59
N PRO A 65 9.81 8.10 6.07
CA PRO A 65 8.38 8.00 5.77
C PRO A 65 8.07 7.03 4.63
N CYS A 66 9.01 6.79 3.71
CA CYS A 66 8.83 5.76 2.68
C CYS A 66 8.76 4.36 3.28
N VAL A 67 9.65 4.06 4.23
CA VAL A 67 9.69 2.77 4.91
C VAL A 67 8.47 2.63 5.83
N THR A 68 8.20 3.63 6.66
CA THR A 68 7.08 3.64 7.61
C THR A 68 5.73 3.58 6.89
N ALA A 69 5.54 4.31 5.79
CA ALA A 69 4.31 4.22 5.00
C ALA A 69 4.13 2.83 4.39
N HIS A 70 5.21 2.17 3.97
CA HIS A 70 5.15 0.78 3.51
C HIS A 70 4.74 -0.18 4.61
N TYR A 71 4.98 0.13 5.87
CA TYR A 71 4.49 -0.67 6.98
C TYR A 71 3.02 -0.35 7.30
N ASP A 72 2.74 0.91 7.60
CA ASP A 72 1.47 1.30 8.19
C ASP A 72 0.32 1.28 7.17
N GLN A 73 0.52 1.80 5.96
CA GLN A 73 -0.56 1.90 4.97
C GLN A 73 -0.88 0.55 4.35
N VAL A 74 0.14 -0.26 4.19
CA VAL A 74 0.11 -1.41 3.31
C VAL A 74 -0.43 -2.64 4.03
N GLU A 75 -0.10 -2.78 5.31
CA GLU A 75 -0.63 -3.84 6.15
C GLU A 75 -2.08 -3.55 6.52
N GLN A 76 -2.40 -2.32 6.94
CA GLN A 76 -3.76 -1.96 7.35
C GLN A 76 -4.76 -2.01 6.17
N GLN A 77 -4.33 -1.63 4.97
CA GLN A 77 -5.20 -1.61 3.77
C GLN A 77 -5.09 -2.87 2.92
N HIS A 78 -4.34 -3.89 3.35
CA HIS A 78 -4.07 -5.11 2.57
C HIS A 78 -3.45 -4.86 1.18
N THR A 79 -2.79 -3.72 0.97
CA THR A 79 -2.15 -3.40 -0.31
C THR A 79 -0.71 -3.93 -0.41
N GLN A 80 -0.28 -4.77 0.55
CA GLN A 80 1.07 -5.35 0.62
C GLN A 80 1.53 -6.08 -0.62
N PRO A 81 0.70 -6.89 -1.28
CA PRO A 81 1.14 -7.55 -2.51
C PRO A 81 1.52 -6.53 -3.60
N ILE A 82 0.76 -5.44 -3.75
CA ILE A 82 1.01 -4.38 -4.76
C ILE A 82 2.37 -3.73 -4.52
N TRP A 83 2.61 -3.24 -3.30
CA TRP A 83 3.85 -2.54 -2.97
C TRP A 83 5.06 -3.48 -2.93
N ASN A 84 4.88 -4.72 -2.48
CA ASN A 84 5.94 -5.72 -2.53
C ASN A 84 6.37 -6.03 -3.96
N ASP A 85 5.43 -6.13 -4.92
CA ASP A 85 5.79 -6.33 -6.32
C ASP A 85 6.55 -5.13 -6.90
N LEU A 86 6.06 -3.91 -6.67
CA LEU A 86 6.75 -2.68 -7.06
C LEU A 86 8.18 -2.63 -6.51
N TYR A 87 8.38 -2.88 -5.22
CA TYR A 87 9.71 -2.83 -4.61
C TYR A 87 10.62 -3.96 -5.09
N ARG A 88 10.09 -5.17 -5.36
CA ARG A 88 10.86 -6.22 -6.03
C ARG A 88 11.30 -5.80 -7.43
N CYS A 89 10.44 -5.09 -8.18
CA CYS A 89 10.81 -4.53 -9.47
C CYS A 89 11.97 -3.52 -9.30
N VAL A 90 11.83 -2.56 -8.37
CA VAL A 90 12.85 -1.53 -8.08
C VAL A 90 14.20 -2.16 -7.72
N LEU A 91 14.22 -3.10 -6.78
CA LEU A 91 15.46 -3.78 -6.34
C LEU A 91 16.15 -4.51 -7.50
N LYS A 92 15.38 -5.11 -8.42
CA LYS A 92 15.91 -5.82 -9.58
C LYS A 92 16.60 -4.90 -10.60
N THR A 93 16.29 -3.60 -10.58
CA THR A 93 16.89 -2.63 -11.52
C THR A 93 18.36 -2.34 -11.24
N GLY A 94 18.83 -2.55 -10.00
CA GLY A 94 20.19 -2.22 -9.58
C GLY A 94 20.54 -0.74 -9.76
N GLY A 95 19.59 0.18 -9.48
CA GLY A 95 19.83 1.63 -9.50
C GLY A 95 19.73 2.28 -10.89
N VAL A 96 19.28 1.56 -11.92
CA VAL A 96 19.06 2.11 -13.26
C VAL A 96 17.74 2.89 -13.29
N CYS A 97 17.79 4.21 -13.13
CA CYS A 97 16.60 5.04 -12.91
C CYS A 97 15.52 4.94 -13.99
N SER A 98 15.89 4.80 -15.27
CA SER A 98 14.88 4.60 -16.32
C SER A 98 14.11 3.28 -16.19
N GLU A 99 14.68 2.27 -15.54
CA GLU A 99 13.97 1.02 -15.22
C GLU A 99 13.17 1.16 -13.93
N VAL A 100 13.64 1.93 -12.94
CA VAL A 100 12.90 2.26 -11.73
C VAL A 100 11.61 3.00 -12.09
N GLU A 101 11.71 4.02 -12.95
CA GLU A 101 10.57 4.75 -13.50
C GLU A 101 9.55 3.79 -14.15
N LYS A 102 10.01 2.81 -14.94
CA LYS A 102 9.12 1.81 -15.55
C LYS A 102 8.42 0.93 -14.53
N CYS A 103 9.05 0.60 -13.40
CA CYS A 103 8.37 -0.13 -12.33
C CYS A 103 7.12 0.64 -11.86
N PHE A 104 7.22 1.96 -11.71
CA PHE A 104 6.12 2.82 -11.30
C PHE A 104 5.24 3.32 -12.45
N GLY A 105 5.48 2.89 -13.69
CA GLY A 105 4.62 3.18 -14.84
C GLY A 105 4.13 1.91 -15.54
N ASN A 106 4.18 0.76 -14.86
CA ASN A 106 3.75 -0.54 -15.37
C ASN A 106 4.41 -0.90 -16.71
N GLY A 107 5.75 -0.77 -16.77
CA GLY A 107 6.56 -1.02 -17.95
C GLY A 107 6.69 0.18 -18.91
N ILE A 108 5.93 1.25 -18.68
CA ILE A 108 6.00 2.51 -19.43
C ILE A 108 6.66 3.57 -18.54
N LEU A 109 7.35 4.54 -19.14
CA LEU A 109 7.86 5.68 -18.38
C LEU A 109 6.70 6.56 -17.88
N PRO A 110 6.72 7.03 -16.62
CA PRO A 110 5.74 7.96 -16.09
C PRO A 110 5.63 9.22 -16.96
N GLN A 111 4.42 9.75 -17.08
CA GLN A 111 4.14 10.93 -17.91
C GLN A 111 3.70 12.08 -17.01
N SER A 112 4.00 13.33 -17.41
CA SER A 112 3.48 14.49 -16.69
C SER A 112 1.96 14.57 -16.80
N CYS A 113 1.31 15.00 -15.72
CA CYS A 113 -0.12 15.19 -15.59
C CYS A 113 -0.44 16.46 -14.79
N ASP A 114 -1.62 17.04 -15.04
CA ASP A 114 -2.16 18.12 -14.21
C ASP A 114 -3.09 17.52 -13.14
N PRO A 115 -2.73 17.57 -11.85
CA PRO A 115 -3.53 16.94 -10.79
C PRO A 115 -4.93 17.54 -10.63
N ASN A 116 -5.18 18.73 -11.17
CA ASN A 116 -6.50 19.37 -11.13
C ASN A 116 -7.45 18.86 -12.22
N THR A 117 -6.92 18.36 -13.33
CA THR A 117 -7.71 17.97 -14.51
C THR A 117 -7.54 16.52 -14.91
N GLN A 118 -6.47 15.86 -14.45
CA GLN A 118 -6.09 14.49 -14.81
C GLN A 118 -5.83 13.66 -13.55
N LYS A 119 -6.88 13.35 -12.78
CA LYS A 119 -6.77 12.61 -11.51
C LYS A 119 -6.24 11.17 -11.67
N GLY A 120 -6.49 10.56 -12.82
CA GLY A 120 -6.10 9.18 -13.10
C GLY A 120 -7.10 8.47 -14.02
N TYR A 121 -6.85 7.19 -14.29
CA TYR A 121 -7.79 6.31 -14.98
C TYR A 121 -7.47 4.84 -14.67
N CYS A 122 -8.40 3.95 -15.02
CA CYS A 122 -8.21 2.50 -14.92
C CYS A 122 -8.04 1.89 -16.31
N ASP A 123 -7.08 0.99 -16.48
CA ASP A 123 -6.91 0.13 -17.65
C ASP A 123 -6.85 -1.33 -17.19
N GLY A 124 -8.00 -2.01 -17.18
CA GLY A 124 -8.14 -3.31 -16.55
C GLY A 124 -7.88 -3.23 -15.04
N SER A 125 -6.95 -4.04 -14.52
CA SER A 125 -6.51 -4.02 -13.11
C SER A 125 -5.48 -2.91 -12.84
N ILE A 126 -4.99 -2.21 -13.86
CA ILE A 126 -3.94 -1.20 -13.69
C ILE A 126 -4.57 0.14 -13.33
N ARG A 127 -4.21 0.63 -12.14
CA ARG A 127 -4.52 1.97 -11.67
C ARG A 127 -3.46 2.95 -12.13
N TYR A 128 -3.88 3.93 -12.92
CA TYR A 128 -3.09 5.12 -13.19
C TYR A 128 -3.59 6.27 -12.30
N TYR A 129 -2.69 6.93 -11.59
CA TYR A 129 -3.01 8.08 -10.73
C TYR A 129 -1.98 9.19 -10.90
N CYS A 130 -2.45 10.44 -10.87
CA CYS A 130 -1.58 11.61 -10.93
C CYS A 130 -1.15 12.00 -9.51
N ASP A 131 0.15 11.94 -9.24
CA ASP A 131 0.69 12.42 -7.97
C ASP A 131 0.57 13.96 -7.89
N SER A 132 -0.03 14.44 -6.81
CA SER A 132 -0.34 15.86 -6.64
C SER A 132 0.88 16.73 -6.38
N PHE A 133 2.00 16.13 -5.95
CA PHE A 133 3.23 16.84 -5.63
C PHE A 133 4.14 16.95 -6.86
N SER A 134 4.39 15.83 -7.54
CA SER A 134 5.29 15.77 -8.69
C SER A 134 4.60 16.08 -10.02
N GLY A 135 3.26 16.04 -10.09
CA GLY A 135 2.53 16.17 -11.36
C GLY A 135 2.90 15.07 -12.34
N THR A 136 3.13 13.85 -11.83
CA THR A 136 3.54 12.67 -12.59
C THR A 136 2.51 11.56 -12.45
N MET A 137 2.17 10.90 -13.57
CA MET A 137 1.25 9.78 -13.64
C MET A 137 2.00 8.49 -13.35
N TYR A 138 1.64 7.84 -12.25
CA TYR A 138 2.15 6.55 -11.85
C TYR A 138 1.11 5.45 -12.08
N ALA A 139 1.57 4.21 -12.15
CA ALA A 139 0.77 3.02 -12.38
C ALA A 139 0.99 1.99 -11.28
N MET A 140 -0.08 1.31 -10.88
CA MET A 140 -0.08 0.20 -9.92
C MET A 140 -0.96 -0.92 -10.44
N ASP A 141 -0.50 -2.17 -10.41
CA ASP A 141 -1.35 -3.32 -10.72
C ASP A 141 -2.14 -3.73 -9.48
N CYS A 142 -3.43 -3.42 -9.46
CA CYS A 142 -4.31 -3.81 -8.37
C CYS A 142 -4.52 -5.34 -8.34
N GLY A 143 -4.39 -6.02 -9.48
CA GLY A 143 -4.64 -7.45 -9.63
C GLY A 143 -3.69 -8.31 -8.82
N GLU A 144 -2.47 -7.84 -8.57
CA GLU A 144 -1.46 -8.54 -7.74
C GLU A 144 -1.92 -8.76 -6.29
N ALA A 145 -2.78 -7.87 -5.77
CA ALA A 145 -3.41 -8.03 -4.46
C ALA A 145 -4.84 -8.61 -4.51
N GLY A 146 -5.29 -9.05 -5.69
CA GLY A 146 -6.68 -9.48 -5.89
C GLY A 146 -7.69 -8.33 -5.86
N TYR A 147 -7.23 -7.10 -6.09
CA TYR A 147 -8.06 -5.90 -6.16
C TYR A 147 -8.41 -5.52 -7.60
N GLU A 148 -9.43 -4.68 -7.74
CA GLU A 148 -9.83 -4.03 -8.97
C GLU A 148 -9.36 -2.56 -8.96
N CYS A 149 -9.09 -2.03 -10.16
CA CYS A 149 -8.99 -0.58 -10.31
C CYS A 149 -10.38 0.02 -10.46
N VAL A 150 -10.74 0.93 -9.56
CA VAL A 150 -12.03 1.62 -9.58
C VAL A 150 -11.82 3.12 -9.66
N VAL A 151 -12.69 3.81 -10.42
CA VAL A 151 -12.78 5.27 -10.47
C VAL A 151 -13.92 5.70 -9.54
N GLY A 152 -13.58 6.45 -8.48
CA GLY A 152 -14.55 6.98 -7.52
C GLY A 152 -15.39 8.13 -8.07
N TYR A 153 -16.37 8.59 -7.28
CA TYR A 153 -17.27 9.67 -7.69
C TYR A 153 -16.58 11.01 -7.87
N ASP A 154 -15.48 11.24 -7.16
CA ASP A 154 -14.61 12.41 -7.33
C ASP A 154 -13.67 12.30 -8.55
N GLY A 155 -13.67 11.17 -9.27
CA GLY A 155 -12.80 10.88 -10.40
C GLY A 155 -11.39 10.40 -10.05
N ASN A 156 -11.06 10.24 -8.76
CA ASN A 156 -9.82 9.60 -8.35
C ASN A 156 -9.90 8.08 -8.56
N THR A 157 -8.76 7.47 -8.86
CA THR A 157 -8.67 6.02 -9.00
C THR A 157 -8.10 5.39 -7.74
N ALA A 158 -8.55 4.17 -7.42
CA ALA A 158 -8.10 3.40 -6.26
C ALA A 158 -7.95 1.91 -6.62
N CYS A 159 -7.01 1.24 -5.96
CA CYS A 159 -6.98 -0.22 -5.90
C CYS A 159 -7.83 -0.65 -4.70
N THR A 160 -8.92 -1.34 -4.98
CA THR A 160 -9.99 -1.63 -4.01
C THR A 160 -10.66 -2.95 -4.37
N GLU A 161 -11.42 -3.55 -3.45
CA GLU A 161 -12.12 -4.81 -3.70
C GLU A 161 -13.12 -4.71 -4.87
N ALA A 162 -13.91 -3.64 -4.91
CA ALA A 162 -14.87 -3.38 -5.97
C ALA A 162 -15.40 -1.94 -5.90
N ALA A 163 -16.11 -1.53 -6.95
CA ALA A 163 -16.95 -0.35 -6.91
C ALA A 163 -18.17 -0.57 -6.01
N CYS A 164 -18.71 0.50 -5.44
CA CYS A 164 -19.90 0.45 -4.59
C CYS A 164 -20.78 1.69 -4.75
N ASP A 165 -21.96 1.64 -4.15
CA ASP A 165 -22.89 2.77 -4.06
C ASP A 165 -23.16 3.09 -2.59
N ASP A 166 -22.70 4.26 -2.14
CA ASP A 166 -22.79 4.72 -0.74
C ASP A 166 -24.22 4.66 -0.18
N SER A 167 -25.25 4.74 -1.03
CA SER A 167 -26.65 4.72 -0.61
C SER A 167 -27.23 3.32 -0.44
N THR A 168 -26.61 2.31 -1.03
CA THR A 168 -27.10 0.91 -1.00
C THR A 168 -26.12 -0.07 -0.40
N PHE A 169 -24.86 0.33 -0.23
CA PHE A 169 -23.83 -0.51 0.36
C PHE A 169 -24.07 -0.69 1.86
N GLU A 170 -24.23 -1.94 2.29
CA GLU A 170 -24.29 -2.27 3.70
C GLU A 170 -22.88 -2.46 4.24
N VAL A 171 -22.48 -1.58 5.18
CA VAL A 171 -21.21 -1.73 5.89
C VAL A 171 -21.19 -3.07 6.63
N ALA A 172 -20.12 -3.84 6.45
CA ALA A 172 -20.00 -5.18 7.02
C ALA A 172 -18.59 -5.48 7.51
N CYS A 173 -18.52 -6.33 8.54
CA CYS A 173 -17.30 -7.01 8.95
C CYS A 173 -17.25 -8.39 8.27
N ASN A 174 -16.13 -8.73 7.65
CA ASN A 174 -15.86 -10.07 7.14
C ASN A 174 -14.68 -10.68 7.90
N GLY A 175 -14.96 -11.30 9.05
CA GLY A 175 -13.93 -11.64 10.01
C GLY A 175 -13.33 -10.36 10.60
N THR A 176 -12.02 -10.18 10.48
CA THR A 176 -11.30 -8.97 10.93
C THR A 176 -11.35 -7.81 9.94
N LEU A 177 -11.86 -8.05 8.73
CA LEU A 177 -11.93 -7.04 7.67
C LEU A 177 -13.11 -6.11 7.84
N MET A 178 -12.82 -4.84 8.08
CA MET A 178 -13.78 -3.74 7.97
C MET A 178 -13.98 -3.35 6.51
N ARG A 179 -15.23 -3.32 6.03
CA ARG A 179 -15.57 -2.91 4.65
C ARG A 179 -16.50 -1.70 4.67
N VAL A 180 -16.05 -0.59 4.12
CA VAL A 180 -16.80 0.66 4.04
C VAL A 180 -16.82 1.15 2.60
N CYS A 181 -18.01 1.49 2.10
CA CYS A 181 -18.12 2.21 0.83
C CYS A 181 -17.89 3.69 1.09
N ASP A 182 -16.89 4.26 0.43
CA ASP A 182 -16.64 5.70 0.47
C ASP A 182 -16.21 6.15 -0.92
N ASN A 183 -16.85 7.22 -1.41
CA ASN A 183 -16.59 7.81 -2.71
C ASN A 183 -16.71 6.79 -3.89
N GLY A 184 -17.62 5.83 -3.77
CA GLY A 184 -17.94 4.87 -4.84
C GLY A 184 -17.00 3.66 -4.96
N TYR A 185 -16.12 3.42 -4.00
CA TYR A 185 -15.33 2.20 -3.90
C TYR A 185 -15.22 1.66 -2.46
N ILE A 186 -14.94 0.36 -2.34
CA ILE A 186 -14.91 -0.36 -1.05
C ILE A 186 -13.53 -0.20 -0.40
N ASN A 187 -13.43 0.64 0.62
CA ASN A 187 -12.25 0.69 1.46
C ASN A 187 -12.27 -0.47 2.46
N THR A 188 -11.13 -1.16 2.54
CA THR A 188 -10.92 -2.27 3.45
C THR A 188 -9.88 -1.91 4.50
N THR A 189 -10.15 -2.24 5.76
CA THR A 189 -9.17 -2.14 6.85
C THR A 189 -9.11 -3.46 7.61
N ASP A 190 -7.93 -4.03 7.78
CA ASP A 190 -7.77 -5.22 8.62
C ASP A 190 -7.63 -4.83 10.10
N CYS A 191 -8.65 -5.10 10.89
CA CYS A 191 -8.53 -4.95 12.33
C CYS A 191 -7.57 -6.00 12.94
N GLY A 192 -7.38 -7.14 12.26
CA GLY A 192 -6.58 -8.26 12.76
C GLY A 192 -5.09 -7.95 12.81
N VAL A 193 -4.61 -7.07 11.92
CA VAL A 193 -3.25 -6.51 11.95
C VAL A 193 -2.96 -5.76 13.25
N LEU A 194 -3.98 -5.16 13.84
CA LEU A 194 -3.88 -4.48 15.13
C LEU A 194 -4.17 -5.42 16.31
N GLY A 195 -4.44 -6.71 16.06
CA GLY A 195 -4.93 -7.66 17.06
C GLY A 195 -6.37 -7.37 17.52
N LEU A 196 -7.17 -6.67 16.71
CA LEU A 196 -8.51 -6.21 17.05
C LEU A 196 -9.59 -6.94 16.24
N ASP A 197 -10.80 -6.96 16.78
CA ASP A 197 -11.98 -7.46 16.09
C ASP A 197 -12.66 -6.34 15.29
N CYS A 198 -13.20 -6.69 14.13
CA CYS A 198 -14.13 -5.80 13.43
C CYS A 198 -15.52 -5.93 14.07
N VAL A 199 -16.02 -4.82 14.62
CA VAL A 199 -17.31 -4.76 15.31
C VAL A 199 -18.22 -3.75 14.62
N ARG A 200 -19.49 -4.13 14.43
CA ARG A 200 -20.56 -3.22 13.98
C ARG A 200 -21.25 -2.62 15.21
N GLY A 201 -21.03 -1.34 15.46
CA GLY A 201 -21.62 -0.58 16.57
C GLY A 201 -22.71 0.39 16.10
N GLU A 202 -23.75 0.56 16.89
CA GLU A 202 -24.79 1.58 16.70
C GLU A 202 -24.37 2.88 17.39
N ILE A 203 -24.16 3.96 16.64
CA ILE A 203 -23.73 5.26 17.20
C ILE A 203 -24.91 6.20 17.48
N GLU A 204 -26.00 6.02 16.75
CA GLU A 204 -27.27 6.72 16.90
C GLU A 204 -28.39 5.74 16.51
N GLU A 205 -29.63 6.01 16.92
CA GLU A 205 -30.77 5.11 16.63
C GLU A 205 -30.88 4.83 15.12
N GLY A 206 -30.60 3.58 14.73
CA GLY A 206 -30.61 3.10 13.35
C GLY A 206 -29.35 3.43 12.53
N VAL A 207 -28.33 4.07 13.11
CA VAL A 207 -27.07 4.43 12.43
C VAL A 207 -25.94 3.55 12.93
N PHE A 208 -25.44 2.69 12.04
CA PHE A 208 -24.35 1.76 12.34
C PHE A 208 -23.04 2.24 11.73
N LYS A 209 -21.95 2.07 12.47
CA LYS A 209 -20.57 2.22 12.00
C LYS A 209 -19.78 0.95 12.31
N LEU A 210 -18.71 0.75 11.56
CA LEU A 210 -17.75 -0.30 11.84
C LEU A 210 -16.57 0.29 12.62
N PHE A 211 -16.00 -0.52 13.50
CA PHE A 211 -14.88 -0.15 14.35
C PHE A 211 -13.94 -1.34 14.47
N CYS A 212 -12.63 -1.07 14.53
CA CYS A 212 -11.67 -2.03 15.07
C CYS A 212 -11.66 -1.88 16.59
N MET A 213 -12.21 -2.84 17.30
CA MET A 213 -12.38 -2.78 18.76
C MET A 213 -11.68 -3.95 19.44
N GLY A 214 -11.17 -3.71 20.65
CA GLY A 214 -10.70 -4.80 21.50
C GLY A 214 -11.85 -5.62 22.08
N ASP A 215 -11.49 -6.76 22.66
CA ASP A 215 -12.39 -7.71 23.33
C ASP A 215 -12.55 -7.43 24.84
N GLY A 216 -12.04 -6.28 25.32
CA GLY A 216 -12.00 -5.94 26.72
C GLY A 216 -13.35 -5.58 27.35
N GLY A 217 -13.33 -5.30 28.65
CA GLY A 217 -14.52 -4.87 29.38
C GLY A 217 -15.01 -3.48 28.93
N GLN A 218 -16.25 -3.14 29.28
CA GLN A 218 -16.74 -1.77 29.13
C GLN A 218 -15.93 -0.78 29.96
N CYS A 219 -15.70 0.41 29.42
CA CYS A 219 -15.01 1.50 30.08
C CYS A 219 -15.71 2.84 29.79
N ASP A 220 -15.41 3.83 30.62
CA ASP A 220 -15.88 5.20 30.43
C ASP A 220 -14.68 6.05 30.00
N ALA A 221 -14.71 6.58 28.78
CA ALA A 221 -13.60 7.35 28.22
C ALA A 221 -13.26 8.61 29.03
N GLU A 222 -14.19 9.15 29.83
CA GLU A 222 -13.93 10.33 30.68
C GLU A 222 -13.13 9.99 31.94
N THR A 223 -13.24 8.75 32.43
CA THR A 223 -12.66 8.34 33.72
C THR A 223 -11.62 7.23 33.59
N TYR A 224 -11.52 6.60 32.43
CA TYR A 224 -10.51 5.60 32.14
C TYR A 224 -9.13 6.24 32.02
N VAL A 225 -8.13 5.64 32.67
CA VAL A 225 -6.73 6.08 32.57
C VAL A 225 -6.01 5.12 31.63
N PRO A 226 -5.65 5.55 30.41
CA PRO A 226 -4.88 4.73 29.48
C PRO A 226 -3.51 4.37 30.04
N THR A 227 -3.04 3.15 29.78
CA THR A 227 -1.77 2.64 30.34
C THR A 227 -1.00 1.76 29.34
N CYS A 228 0.27 1.50 29.65
CA CYS A 228 1.02 0.39 29.06
C CYS A 228 1.04 -0.79 30.04
N ASP A 229 0.65 -1.98 29.58
CA ASP A 229 0.83 -3.24 30.30
C ASP A 229 1.91 -4.07 29.58
N GLY A 230 3.17 -3.82 29.94
CA GLY A 230 4.32 -4.38 29.23
C GLY A 230 4.37 -3.87 27.79
N PRO A 231 4.35 -4.77 26.77
CA PRO A 231 4.35 -4.36 25.36
C PRO A 231 2.98 -3.86 24.88
N ASN A 232 1.93 -4.01 25.69
CA ASN A 232 0.57 -3.73 25.26
C ASN A 232 0.16 -2.30 25.57
N LYS A 233 -0.34 -1.59 24.55
CA LYS A 233 -1.07 -0.34 24.70
C LYS A 233 -2.51 -0.65 25.11
N VAL A 234 -2.95 -0.09 26.23
CA VAL A 234 -4.31 -0.28 26.76
C VAL A 234 -5.06 1.05 26.82
N THR A 235 -6.09 1.19 25.98
CA THR A 235 -6.92 2.40 25.84
C THR A 235 -8.41 2.10 26.06
N CYS A 236 -9.23 3.14 26.23
CA CYS A 236 -10.68 3.03 26.20
C CYS A 236 -11.20 3.67 24.91
N ASP A 237 -11.53 2.83 23.93
CA ASP A 237 -11.99 3.28 22.62
C ASP A 237 -13.46 2.94 22.46
N GLN A 238 -14.29 3.97 22.21
CA GLN A 238 -15.75 3.80 22.03
C GLN A 238 -16.44 3.05 23.19
N GLY A 239 -15.94 3.25 24.42
CA GLY A 239 -16.50 2.65 25.64
C GLY A 239 -16.12 1.19 25.87
N VAL A 240 -15.13 0.67 25.15
CA VAL A 240 -14.56 -0.67 25.36
C VAL A 240 -13.05 -0.58 25.54
N VAL A 241 -12.52 -1.39 26.46
CA VAL A 241 -11.08 -1.49 26.66
C VAL A 241 -10.45 -2.17 25.45
N THR A 242 -9.54 -1.46 24.80
CA THR A 242 -8.78 -1.91 23.65
C THR A 242 -7.36 -2.22 24.08
N THR A 243 -6.85 -3.39 23.70
CA THR A 243 -5.47 -3.80 23.94
C THR A 243 -4.80 -4.02 22.59
N ILE A 244 -3.71 -3.30 22.33
CA ILE A 244 -2.89 -3.46 21.12
C ILE A 244 -1.50 -3.91 21.55
N ASP A 245 -1.06 -5.06 21.07
CA ASP A 245 0.32 -5.51 21.25
C ASP A 245 1.22 -4.69 20.32
N CYS A 246 1.98 -3.76 20.89
CA CYS A 246 2.86 -2.91 20.09
C CYS A 246 3.95 -3.72 19.38
N THR A 247 4.33 -4.90 19.88
CA THR A 247 5.36 -5.74 19.25
C THR A 247 4.85 -6.54 18.05
N ALA A 248 3.52 -6.62 17.90
CA ALA A 248 2.88 -7.23 16.74
C ALA A 248 2.74 -6.23 15.56
N LEU A 249 2.87 -4.93 15.83
CA LEU A 249 2.85 -3.91 14.80
C LEU A 249 4.17 -3.92 14.01
N PRO A 250 4.17 -3.46 12.75
CA PRO A 250 5.40 -3.28 11.99
C PRO A 250 6.38 -2.32 12.64
N GLY A 251 7.67 -2.60 12.45
CA GLY A 251 8.74 -1.90 13.14
C GLY A 251 8.96 -2.46 14.54
N ASP A 252 10.17 -2.35 15.07
CA ASP A 252 10.45 -2.73 16.46
C ASP A 252 9.80 -1.71 17.39
N LYS A 253 8.51 -1.90 17.68
CA LYS A 253 7.68 -0.96 18.46
C LYS A 253 7.49 -1.43 19.89
N MET A 254 7.45 -0.47 20.81
CA MET A 254 7.17 -0.68 22.23
C MET A 254 6.07 0.26 22.72
N CYS A 255 5.33 -0.16 23.75
CA CYS A 255 4.40 0.73 24.41
C CYS A 255 5.17 1.75 25.25
N VAL A 256 5.00 3.03 24.92
CA VAL A 256 5.52 4.16 25.68
C VAL A 256 4.37 4.75 26.50
N PRO A 257 4.50 4.82 27.84
CA PRO A 257 3.47 5.39 28.69
C PRO A 257 3.29 6.88 28.40
N PRO A 258 2.11 7.46 28.70
CA PRO A 258 1.88 8.88 28.48
C PRO A 258 2.85 9.73 29.30
N GLU A 259 3.35 10.83 28.72
CA GLU A 259 4.29 11.73 29.40
C GLU A 259 3.60 12.59 30.46
N ASP A 260 2.30 12.85 30.30
CA ASP A 260 1.46 13.58 31.23
C ASP A 260 0.02 13.05 31.25
N GLU A 261 -0.82 13.60 32.13
CA GLU A 261 -2.22 13.17 32.33
C GLU A 261 -3.15 13.45 31.13
N THR A 262 -2.70 14.25 30.15
CA THR A 262 -3.47 14.57 28.94
C THR A 262 -3.06 13.74 27.73
N ASP A 263 -1.93 13.05 27.81
CA ASP A 263 -1.44 12.17 26.76
C ASP A 263 -1.98 10.74 26.93
N ILE A 264 -1.92 9.97 25.84
CA ILE A 264 -2.30 8.55 25.80
C ILE A 264 -1.06 7.70 25.50
N PRO A 265 -0.97 6.45 25.98
CA PRO A 265 0.10 5.55 25.62
C PRO A 265 0.14 5.34 24.10
N ARG A 266 1.35 5.21 23.57
CA ARG A 266 1.61 5.09 22.13
C ARG A 266 2.49 3.88 21.85
N CYS A 267 2.26 3.24 20.71
CA CYS A 267 3.23 2.27 20.18
C CYS A 267 4.28 3.05 19.40
N ASN A 268 5.33 3.47 20.11
CA ASN A 268 6.45 4.19 19.51
C ASN A 268 7.55 3.20 19.15
N PRO A 269 8.49 3.59 18.27
CA PRO A 269 9.68 2.80 18.07
C PRO A 269 10.46 2.54 19.36
N ALA A 270 11.03 1.35 19.48
CA ALA A 270 11.82 0.92 20.64
C ALA A 270 13.25 1.48 20.63
N GLY A 271 13.77 1.82 19.44
CA GLY A 271 15.07 2.44 19.28
C GLY A 271 15.12 3.85 19.88
N GLN A 272 16.29 4.23 20.38
CA GLN A 272 16.57 5.55 20.95
C GLN A 272 17.89 6.13 20.44
N GLU A 273 18.44 5.56 19.37
CA GLU A 273 19.69 6.01 18.77
C GLU A 273 19.51 7.31 17.96
N CYS A 274 18.31 7.53 17.43
CA CYS A 274 17.99 8.62 16.51
C CYS A 274 16.50 9.02 16.58
N GLU A 275 16.18 10.19 16.02
CA GLU A 275 14.79 10.65 15.83
C GLU A 275 14.35 10.47 14.36
N GLU A 276 13.05 10.24 14.13
CA GLU A 276 12.50 10.09 12.78
C GLU A 276 12.83 11.33 11.91
N GLY A 277 13.29 11.10 10.68
CA GLY A 277 13.78 12.15 9.78
C GLY A 277 15.25 12.51 9.96
N GLU A 278 15.96 11.95 10.96
CA GLU A 278 17.41 12.05 11.02
C GLU A 278 18.08 11.17 9.96
N GLU A 279 18.44 11.80 8.85
CA GLU A 279 19.04 11.16 7.68
C GLU A 279 20.24 11.98 7.20
N TYR A 280 21.40 11.35 7.04
CA TYR A 280 22.62 12.01 6.57
C TYR A 280 23.61 11.03 5.95
N CYS A 281 24.54 11.54 5.15
CA CYS A 281 25.66 10.74 4.65
C CYS A 281 26.78 10.70 5.69
N LEU A 282 27.20 9.50 6.11
CA LEU A 282 28.36 9.34 7.00
C LEU A 282 29.67 9.69 6.29
N ASP A 283 29.75 9.31 5.02
CA ASP A 283 30.83 9.64 4.11
C ASP A 283 30.29 9.79 2.68
N SER A 284 31.18 9.78 1.68
CA SER A 284 30.77 9.94 0.28
C SER A 284 30.02 8.75 -0.30
N PHE A 285 29.82 7.65 0.41
CA PHE A 285 29.22 6.42 -0.11
C PHE A 285 28.12 5.87 0.80
N VAL A 286 28.20 6.09 2.11
CA VAL A 286 27.27 5.50 3.08
C VAL A 286 26.18 6.49 3.49
N ALA A 287 24.94 6.15 3.16
CA ALA A 287 23.73 6.78 3.69
C ALA A 287 23.41 6.20 5.07
N ARG A 288 23.09 7.07 6.03
CA ARG A 288 22.60 6.70 7.36
C ARG A 288 21.19 7.24 7.53
N ILE A 289 20.26 6.36 7.90
CA ILE A 289 18.84 6.64 7.94
C ILE A 289 18.29 6.18 9.28
N CYS A 290 17.51 7.04 9.93
CA CYS A 290 16.78 6.66 11.13
C CYS A 290 15.49 5.91 10.76
N ILE A 291 15.36 4.68 11.23
CA ILE A 291 14.12 3.90 11.11
C ILE A 291 13.82 3.32 12.47
N ASP A 292 12.62 3.56 12.97
CA ASP A 292 12.17 3.06 14.25
C ASP A 292 13.17 3.36 15.41
N GLY A 293 13.80 4.53 15.38
CA GLY A 293 14.73 4.98 16.41
C GLY A 293 16.10 4.27 16.39
N TYR A 294 16.41 3.48 15.37
CA TYR A 294 17.72 2.89 15.13
C TYR A 294 18.35 3.44 13.84
N PHE A 295 19.68 3.57 13.84
CA PHE A 295 20.39 3.95 12.61
C PHE A 295 20.64 2.73 11.72
N TYR A 296 20.28 2.88 10.45
CA TYR A 296 20.59 1.93 9.39
C TYR A 296 21.57 2.55 8.41
N ASP A 297 22.69 1.88 8.22
CA ASP A 297 23.75 2.29 7.28
C ASP A 297 23.59 1.52 5.98
N ARG A 298 23.69 2.22 4.85
CA ARG A 298 23.57 1.66 3.49
C ARG A 298 24.64 2.23 2.58
N ASP A 299 25.41 1.35 1.96
CA ASP A 299 26.39 1.73 0.95
C ASP A 299 25.67 1.95 -0.39
N CYS A 300 25.60 3.21 -0.83
CA CYS A 300 24.98 3.60 -2.10
C CYS A 300 25.59 2.88 -3.31
N THR A 301 26.84 2.42 -3.22
CA THR A 301 27.49 1.67 -4.31
C THR A 301 26.96 0.25 -4.46
N GLU A 302 26.47 -0.36 -3.38
CA GLU A 302 25.79 -1.66 -3.43
C GLU A 302 24.40 -1.54 -4.08
N LEU A 303 23.80 -0.34 -4.02
CA LEU A 303 22.52 -0.01 -4.65
C LEU A 303 22.65 0.46 -6.11
N GLY A 304 23.87 0.53 -6.64
CA GLY A 304 24.14 0.91 -8.03
C GLY A 304 24.39 2.41 -8.26
N PHE A 305 24.59 3.19 -7.21
CA PHE A 305 24.91 4.63 -7.28
C PHE A 305 26.40 4.87 -7.02
N THR A 306 26.89 6.10 -7.28
CA THR A 306 28.33 6.38 -7.16
C THR A 306 28.70 7.06 -5.84
N ARG A 307 27.72 7.64 -5.14
CA ARG A 307 27.94 8.39 -3.91
C ARG A 307 26.67 8.56 -3.08
N CYS A 308 26.86 8.83 -1.80
CA CYS A 308 25.87 9.47 -0.94
C CYS A 308 26.10 10.99 -0.97
N THR A 309 25.03 11.74 -1.17
CA THR A 309 24.98 13.19 -1.07
C THR A 309 23.88 13.61 -0.12
N GLY A 310 24.20 14.50 0.81
CA GLY A 310 23.25 15.27 1.61
C GLY A 310 23.78 16.69 1.64
N LEU A 311 23.03 17.66 1.11
CA LEU A 311 23.53 19.03 0.96
C LEU A 311 23.49 19.74 2.31
N GLY A 312 24.61 19.63 3.05
CA GLY A 312 24.79 20.28 4.33
C GLY A 312 24.56 21.81 4.29
N VAL A 313 24.02 22.29 5.42
CA VAL A 313 23.82 23.67 5.92
C VAL A 313 22.91 24.64 5.16
N ASN A 314 22.51 24.44 3.90
CA ASN A 314 21.55 25.34 3.25
C ASN A 314 20.63 24.62 2.23
N HIS A 315 19.60 23.94 2.73
CA HIS A 315 18.32 23.61 2.08
C HIS A 315 17.96 22.19 1.60
N ASP A 316 18.79 21.15 1.69
CA ASP A 316 18.28 19.78 1.48
C ASP A 316 18.42 18.93 2.74
N ILE A 317 17.31 18.29 3.10
CA ILE A 317 17.16 17.52 4.31
C ILE A 317 17.23 16.05 3.92
N GLY A 318 18.28 15.34 4.32
CA GLY A 318 18.35 13.88 4.20
C GLY A 318 19.61 13.31 3.53
N ALA A 319 19.67 11.96 3.51
CA ALA A 319 20.70 11.19 2.82
C ALA A 319 20.17 10.72 1.46
N HIS A 320 20.83 11.09 0.36
CA HIS A 320 20.43 10.71 -1.00
C HIS A 320 21.55 9.97 -1.71
N CYS A 321 21.27 8.80 -2.27
CA CYS A 321 22.20 8.15 -3.18
C CYS A 321 22.13 8.83 -4.56
N THR A 322 23.27 9.12 -5.19
CA THR A 322 23.32 9.78 -6.51
C THR A 322 24.38 9.18 -7.44
N HIS A 323 24.16 9.35 -8.75
CA HIS A 323 25.10 8.98 -9.82
C HIS A 323 26.26 9.97 -10.00
#